data_AF-A0A956CPY8-F1
#
_entry.id   AF-A0A956CPY8-F1
#
_cell.length_a   1.000
_cell.length_b   1.000
_cell.length_c   1.000
_cell.angle_alpha   90.00
_cell.angle_beta   90.00
_cell.angle_gamma   90.00
#
_symmetry.space_group_name_H-M   'P 1'
#
loop_
_entity.id
_entity.type
_entity.pdbx_description
1 polymer ?
#
loop_
_entity_poly.entity_id
_entity_poly.type
_entity_poly.pdbx_seq_one_letter_code
_entity_poly.pdbx_strand_id
1 'polypeptide(L)'
;WKWYKAFDAEVFAGQSFDQFAGSLQGRYGNAAVREGKLGPRGETKHWLEWQSKDTRLRAIDENRFYGFYCLVFESKDTIAHLDALRPVRPDTKQSGSALVDSVTDDQATVTPNEDIVDRVTGRIRNRKDAPKDKKENE
;
A
#
# COMPACT_ATOMS: atom_id res chain seq x y z
N TRP A 1 -13.15 15.21 12.81
CA TRP A 1 -12.27 16.05 11.98
C TRP A 1 -10.80 15.75 12.28
N LYS A 2 -9.92 16.06 11.31
CA LYS A 2 -8.47 16.03 11.45
C LYS A 2 -7.90 17.24 10.71
N TRP A 3 -7.04 17.99 11.38
CA TRP A 3 -6.37 19.16 10.83
C TRP A 3 -4.86 18.95 10.87
N TYR A 4 -4.19 19.38 9.81
CA TYR A 4 -2.77 19.24 9.63
C TYR A 4 -2.20 20.59 9.22
N LYS A 5 -1.14 21.02 9.88
CA LYS A 5 -0.40 22.22 9.53
C LYS A 5 1.09 21.93 9.53
N ALA A 6 1.70 22.09 8.36
CA ALA A 6 3.15 22.13 8.22
C ALA A 6 3.61 23.58 8.38
N PHE A 7 4.70 23.76 9.12
CA PHE A 7 5.39 25.02 9.26
C PHE A 7 6.78 24.83 8.67
N ASP A 8 7.14 25.68 7.72
CA ASP A 8 8.48 25.72 7.16
C ASP A 8 9.50 25.99 8.28
N ALA A 9 10.56 25.19 8.33
CA ALA A 9 11.63 25.38 9.32
C ALA A 9 12.34 26.74 9.13
N GLU A 10 12.37 27.27 7.91
CA GLU A 10 12.95 28.59 7.61
C GLU A 10 12.16 29.72 8.27
N VAL A 11 10.84 29.58 8.42
CA VAL A 11 9.98 30.57 9.10
C VAL A 11 10.31 30.68 10.58
N PHE A 12 10.91 29.63 11.15
CA PHE A 12 11.43 29.67 12.51
C PHE A 12 12.88 30.17 12.58
N ALA A 13 13.45 30.73 11.52
CA ALA A 13 14.77 31.36 11.50
C ALA A 13 15.90 30.49 12.10
N GLY A 14 15.84 29.18 11.88
CA GLY A 14 16.82 28.22 12.42
C GLY A 14 16.59 27.82 13.89
N GLN A 15 15.44 28.14 14.48
CA GLN A 15 15.07 27.60 15.79
C GLN A 15 14.92 26.09 15.73
N SER A 16 15.39 25.41 16.78
CA SER A 16 15.32 23.95 16.87
C SER A 16 13.90 23.47 17.15
N PHE A 17 13.65 22.19 16.88
CA PHE A 17 12.39 21.55 17.24
C PHE A 17 12.08 21.68 18.74
N ASP A 18 13.11 21.71 19.60
CA ASP A 18 12.94 21.90 21.05
C ASP A 18 12.39 23.28 21.41
N GLN A 19 12.79 24.33 20.68
CA GLN A 19 12.27 25.68 20.90
C GLN A 19 10.82 25.80 20.44
N PHE A 20 10.51 25.21 19.28
CA PHE A 20 9.13 25.06 18.81
C PHE A 20 8.27 24.30 19.82
N ALA A 21 8.76 23.15 20.29
CA ALA A 21 8.13 22.34 21.31
C ALA A 21 7.92 23.11 22.62
N GLY A 22 8.92 23.88 23.06
CA GLY A 22 8.85 24.71 24.26
C GLY A 22 7.71 25.71 24.19
N SER A 23 7.50 26.36 23.04
CA SER A 23 6.38 27.28 22.84
C SER A 23 5.01 26.59 22.95
N LEU A 24 4.90 25.36 22.42
CA LEU A 24 3.70 24.55 22.52
C LEU A 24 3.45 24.06 23.95
N GLN A 25 4.51 23.68 24.67
CA GLN A 25 4.39 23.26 26.06
C GLN A 25 3.95 24.41 26.96
N GLY A 26 4.42 25.64 26.70
CA GLY A 26 3.92 26.83 27.41
C GLY A 26 2.42 27.08 27.19
N ARG A 27 1.88 26.69 26.02
CA ARG A 27 0.47 26.89 25.67
C ARG A 27 -0.45 25.75 26.11
N TYR A 28 0.01 24.50 25.99
CA TYR A 28 -0.81 23.30 26.16
C TYR A 28 -0.40 22.43 27.37
N GLY A 29 0.62 22.84 28.12
CA GLY A 29 1.21 22.07 29.23
C GLY A 29 2.27 21.09 28.75
N ASN A 30 2.79 20.25 29.66
CA ASN A 30 3.85 19.30 29.31
C ASN A 30 3.34 18.21 28.36
N ALA A 31 4.11 17.95 27.31
CA ALA A 31 3.80 16.89 26.35
C ALA A 31 4.29 15.53 26.85
N ALA A 32 3.64 14.46 26.41
CA ALA A 32 4.22 13.13 26.47
C ALA A 32 5.11 12.90 25.24
N VAL A 33 6.34 12.46 25.46
CA VAL A 33 7.20 11.95 24.38
C VAL A 33 6.69 10.57 23.98
N ARG A 34 6.42 10.37 22.69
CA ARG A 34 5.95 9.12 22.12
C ARG A 34 6.84 8.69 20.96
N GLU A 35 6.88 7.39 20.75
CA GLU A 35 7.60 6.75 19.66
C GLU A 35 6.68 5.72 18.99
N GLY A 36 6.75 5.62 17.67
CA GLY A 36 6.02 4.61 16.93
C GLY A 36 5.90 4.92 15.44
N LYS A 37 5.09 4.12 14.75
CA LYS A 37 4.85 4.31 13.31
C LYS A 37 3.59 5.15 13.10
N LEU A 38 3.72 6.24 12.34
CA LEU A 38 2.59 7.13 12.02
C LEU A 38 1.69 6.60 10.89
N GLY A 39 2.08 5.49 10.26
CA GLY A 39 1.31 4.80 9.23
C GLY A 39 1.77 3.34 9.05
N PRO A 40 1.01 2.50 8.33
CA PRO A 40 1.27 1.06 8.24
C PRO A 40 2.62 0.70 7.58
N ARG A 41 3.17 1.58 6.75
CA ARG A 41 4.52 1.45 6.14
C ARG A 41 5.49 2.53 6.59
N GLY A 42 5.14 3.28 7.65
CA GLY A 42 5.97 4.36 8.15
C GLY A 42 7.19 3.84 8.90
N GLU A 43 8.25 4.63 8.87
CA GLU A 43 9.36 4.49 9.81
C GLU A 43 8.90 4.81 11.23
N THR A 44 9.64 4.29 12.21
CA THR A 44 9.46 4.68 13.59
C THR A 44 9.90 6.13 13.74
N LYS A 45 9.01 6.97 14.29
CA LYS A 45 9.27 8.38 14.55
C LYS A 45 8.98 8.71 16.00
N HIS A 46 9.65 9.75 16.48
CA HIS A 46 9.34 10.38 17.77
C HIS A 46 8.44 11.59 17.55
N TRP A 47 7.50 11.81 18.46
CA TRP A 47 6.68 13.01 18.48
C TRP A 47 6.34 13.42 19.90
N LEU A 48 6.00 14.69 20.05
CA LEU A 48 5.40 15.22 21.27
C LEU A 48 3.89 15.16 21.15
N GLU A 49 3.25 14.70 22.22
CA GLU A 49 1.83 14.44 22.23
C GLU A 49 1.13 15.10 23.41
N TRP A 50 0.05 15.82 23.11
CA TRP A 50 -0.92 16.28 24.10
C TRP A 50 -2.23 15.57 23.84
N GLN A 51 -2.84 15.05 24.90
CA GLN A 51 -4.13 14.38 24.81
C GLN A 51 -5.10 14.97 25.82
N SER A 52 -6.32 15.22 25.36
CA SER A 52 -7.48 15.45 26.21
C SER A 52 -8.40 14.23 26.16
N LYS A 53 -9.59 14.31 26.77
CA LYS A 53 -10.59 13.24 26.68
C LYS A 53 -10.97 12.94 25.23
N ASP A 54 -11.20 13.98 24.42
CA ASP A 54 -11.82 13.85 23.10
C ASP A 54 -10.88 14.23 21.94
N THR A 55 -9.77 14.90 22.23
CA THR A 55 -8.83 15.41 21.21
C THR A 55 -7.39 14.98 21.46
N ARG A 56 -6.61 14.97 20.38
CA ARG A 56 -5.16 14.74 20.40
C ARG A 56 -4.46 15.78 19.54
N LEU A 57 -3.32 16.24 20.03
CA LEU A 57 -2.37 17.07 19.30
C LEU A 57 -1.03 16.34 19.24
N ARG A 58 -0.42 16.29 18.05
CA ARG A 58 0.95 15.81 17.85
C ARG A 58 1.81 16.87 17.19
N ALA A 59 3.01 17.06 17.71
CA ALA A 59 4.08 17.81 17.08
C ALA A 59 5.15 16.83 16.59
N ILE A 60 5.45 16.85 15.29
CA ILE A 60 6.38 15.91 14.64
C ILE A 60 7.49 16.71 13.95
N ASP A 61 8.72 16.27 14.13
CA ASP A 61 9.87 16.78 13.41
C ASP A 61 10.02 16.04 12.06
N GLU A 62 9.82 16.76 10.96
CA GLU A 62 10.06 16.27 9.61
C GLU A 62 11.15 17.09 8.90
N ASN A 63 11.90 17.91 9.65
CA ASN A 63 12.84 18.87 9.11
C ASN A 63 13.99 18.19 8.36
N ARG A 64 14.47 17.04 8.86
CA ARG A 64 15.63 16.34 8.30
C ARG A 64 15.49 15.95 6.83
N PHE A 65 14.27 15.67 6.37
CA PHE A 65 14.01 15.25 4.99
C PHE A 65 13.15 16.26 4.23
N TYR A 66 12.16 16.86 4.90
CA TYR A 66 11.18 17.70 4.25
C TYR A 66 11.27 19.19 4.60
N GLY A 67 12.13 19.58 5.55
CA GLY A 67 12.33 21.00 5.89
C GLY A 67 11.18 21.64 6.69
N PHE A 68 10.31 20.86 7.33
CA PHE A 68 9.18 21.42 8.09
C PHE A 68 8.91 20.74 9.43
N TYR A 69 8.27 21.48 10.33
CA TYR A 69 7.66 20.96 11.56
C TYR A 69 6.16 20.79 11.37
N CYS A 70 5.61 19.67 11.82
CA CYS A 70 4.20 19.35 11.64
C CYS A 70 3.42 19.45 12.94
N LEU A 71 2.25 20.09 12.87
CA LEU A 71 1.21 19.98 13.89
C LEU A 71 0.01 19.23 13.35
N VAL A 72 -0.41 18.21 14.08
CA VAL A 72 -1.57 17.39 13.74
C VAL A 72 -2.57 17.47 14.88
N PHE A 73 -3.73 18.06 14.61
CA PHE A 73 -4.85 18.11 15.54
C PHE A 73 -5.94 17.15 15.07
N GLU A 74 -6.44 16.33 15.98
CA GLU A 74 -7.42 15.31 15.63
C GLU A 74 -8.44 15.07 16.75
N SER A 75 -9.68 14.82 16.35
CA SER A 75 -10.73 14.29 17.23
C SER A 75 -10.60 12.77 17.32
N LYS A 76 -10.61 12.22 18.53
CA LYS A 76 -10.43 10.78 18.79
C LYS A 76 -11.53 9.94 18.15
N ASP A 77 -12.79 10.40 18.18
CA ASP A 77 -13.91 9.73 17.52
C ASP A 77 -13.67 9.57 16.01
N THR A 78 -13.09 10.60 15.40
CA THR A 78 -12.75 10.54 13.98
C THR A 78 -11.63 9.55 13.70
N ILE A 79 -10.61 9.48 14.57
CA ILE A 79 -9.54 8.51 14.42
C ILE A 79 -10.06 7.08 14.58
N ALA A 80 -10.89 6.83 15.59
CA ALA A 80 -11.52 5.53 15.79
C ALA A 80 -12.38 5.13 14.58
N HIS A 81 -13.15 6.07 14.03
CA HIS A 81 -13.94 5.83 12.83
C HIS A 81 -13.07 5.55 11.59
N LEU A 82 -11.98 6.30 11.40
CA LEU A 82 -11.04 6.07 10.30
C LEU A 82 -10.35 4.71 10.40
N ASP A 83 -10.02 4.26 11.60
CA ASP A 83 -9.45 2.93 11.82
C ASP A 83 -10.47 1.84 11.49
N ALA A 84 -11.75 2.02 11.82
CA ALA A 84 -12.82 1.09 11.45
C ALA A 84 -13.08 1.02 9.93
N LEU A 85 -12.87 2.12 9.21
CA LEU A 85 -13.03 2.18 7.75
C LEU A 85 -11.83 1.61 6.98
N ARG A 86 -10.68 1.39 7.63
CA ARG A 86 -9.53 0.83 6.93
C ARG A 86 -9.84 -0.59 6.49
N PRO A 87 -9.80 -0.89 5.17
CA PRO A 87 -10.02 -2.25 4.71
C PRO A 87 -8.93 -3.15 5.29
N VAL A 88 -9.34 -4.24 5.95
CA VAL A 88 -8.44 -5.33 6.31
C VAL A 88 -7.93 -5.90 5.00
N ARG A 89 -6.73 -5.50 4.59
CA ARG A 89 -6.09 -6.13 3.43
C ARG A 89 -5.82 -7.58 3.83
N PRO A 90 -6.32 -8.57 3.08
CA PRO A 90 -5.93 -9.94 3.33
C PRO A 90 -4.41 -10.00 3.25
N ASP A 91 -3.81 -10.57 4.29
CA ASP A 91 -2.38 -10.83 4.35
C ASP A 91 -2.05 -11.62 3.08
N THR A 92 -1.40 -10.98 2.12
CA THR A 92 -0.98 -11.66 0.89
C THR A 92 0.21 -12.51 1.27
N LYS A 93 -0.04 -13.58 2.03
CA LYS A 93 0.80 -14.76 1.97
C LYS A 93 0.91 -15.08 0.51
N GLN A 94 2.13 -15.13 0.01
CA GLN A 94 2.45 -15.67 -1.31
C GLN A 94 1.99 -17.14 -1.33
N SER A 95 0.69 -17.36 -1.49
CA SER A 95 0.18 -18.58 -2.07
C SER A 95 0.42 -18.43 -3.56
N GLY A 96 1.08 -19.42 -4.15
CA GLY A 96 1.43 -19.44 -5.56
C GLY A 96 0.26 -18.98 -6.43
N SER A 97 0.58 -18.21 -7.47
CA SER A 97 -0.40 -17.69 -8.41
C SER A 97 -1.33 -18.81 -8.88
N ALA A 98 -2.64 -18.68 -8.62
CA ALA A 98 -3.65 -19.65 -9.02
C ALA A 98 -3.67 -19.94 -10.54
N LEU A 99 -3.06 -19.05 -11.33
CA LEU A 99 -2.87 -19.24 -12.78
C LEU A 99 -1.71 -20.18 -13.14
N VAL A 100 -0.74 -20.37 -12.23
CA VAL A 100 0.38 -21.29 -12.43
C VAL A 100 -0.03 -22.72 -12.06
N ASP A 101 -0.87 -22.86 -11.03
CA ASP A 101 -1.39 -24.15 -10.56
C ASP A 101 -2.34 -24.80 -11.58
N SER A 102 -3.10 -23.98 -12.34
CA SER A 102 -3.99 -24.46 -13.40
C SER A 102 -3.30 -24.93 -14.68
N VAL A 103 -1.98 -24.68 -14.84
CA VAL A 103 -1.21 -25.10 -16.03
C VAL A 103 -0.48 -26.42 -15.78
N THR A 104 -0.25 -26.78 -14.53
CA THR A 104 0.44 -28.01 -14.15
C THR A 104 -0.49 -29.22 -13.97
N ASP A 105 -1.81 -29.00 -13.98
CA ASP A 105 -2.82 -30.04 -13.67
C ASP A 105 -3.63 -30.53 -14.89
N ASP A 106 -3.11 -30.34 -16.11
CA ASP A 106 -3.78 -30.83 -17.33
C ASP A 106 -3.31 -32.24 -17.72
N GLN A 107 -3.95 -33.22 -17.08
CA GLN A 107 -4.15 -34.55 -17.66
C GLN A 107 -5.23 -34.43 -18.76
N ALA A 108 -4.76 -34.35 -19.99
CA ALA A 108 -5.47 -34.46 -21.29
C ALA A 108 -7.01 -34.57 -21.26
N THR A 109 -7.69 -33.46 -21.55
CA THR A 109 -9.05 -33.48 -22.10
C THR A 109 -9.12 -32.58 -23.32
N VAL A 110 -9.13 -33.18 -24.51
CA VAL A 110 -9.28 -32.50 -25.80
C VAL A 110 -10.67 -31.85 -25.85
N THR A 111 -10.74 -30.52 -25.92
CA THR A 111 -12.00 -29.78 -26.00
C THR A 111 -12.31 -29.38 -27.46
N PRO A 112 -13.59 -29.33 -27.86
CA PRO A 112 -14.02 -29.16 -29.27
C PRO A 112 -13.82 -27.73 -29.83
N ASN A 113 -13.03 -26.88 -29.16
CA ASN A 113 -12.87 -25.47 -29.48
C ASN A 113 -11.49 -25.12 -30.08
N GLU A 114 -10.60 -26.10 -30.27
CA GLU A 114 -9.27 -25.88 -30.88
C GLU A 114 -9.36 -25.27 -32.28
N ASP A 115 -10.46 -25.49 -33.02
CA ASP A 115 -10.67 -24.96 -34.38
C ASP A 115 -11.06 -23.47 -34.44
N ILE A 116 -11.37 -22.82 -33.31
CA ILE A 116 -11.76 -21.40 -33.31
C ILE A 116 -10.54 -20.49 -33.49
N VAL A 117 -9.41 -20.86 -32.90
CA VAL A 117 -8.20 -20.04 -32.87
C VAL A 117 -7.53 -19.99 -34.25
N ASP A 118 -7.52 -21.10 -34.99
CA ASP A 118 -6.94 -21.19 -36.34
C ASP A 118 -7.78 -20.45 -37.40
N ARG A 119 -9.11 -20.39 -37.21
CA ARG A 119 -10.02 -19.64 -38.08
C ARG A 119 -9.91 -18.12 -37.92
N VAL A 120 -9.70 -17.63 -36.69
CA VAL A 120 -9.55 -16.19 -36.40
C VAL A 120 -8.19 -15.65 -36.85
N THR A 121 -7.15 -16.48 -36.83
CA THR A 121 -5.78 -16.07 -37.17
C THR A 121 -5.40 -16.32 -38.63
N GLY A 122 -6.30 -16.88 -39.45
CA GLY A 122 -6.12 -17.03 -40.91
C GLY A 122 -5.01 -18.00 -41.32
N ARG A 123 -4.51 -18.85 -40.41
CA ARG A 123 -3.46 -19.82 -40.70
C ARG A 123 -4.05 -21.16 -41.13
N ILE A 124 -4.72 -21.16 -42.28
CA ILE A 124 -5.07 -22.40 -42.98
C ILE A 124 -3.77 -23.03 -43.46
N ARG A 125 -3.23 -23.98 -42.69
CA ARG A 125 -2.18 -24.86 -43.16
C ARG A 125 -2.79 -25.77 -44.21
N ASN A 126 -2.59 -25.43 -45.49
CA ASN A 126 -2.77 -26.37 -46.60
C ASN A 126 -1.95 -27.63 -46.28
N ARG A 127 -2.64 -28.70 -45.88
CA ARG A 127 -2.03 -30.02 -45.67
C ARG A 127 -1.68 -30.62 -47.03
N LYS A 128 -0.60 -30.14 -47.66
CA LYS A 128 0.15 -30.91 -48.66
C LYS A 128 1.22 -31.67 -47.89
N ASP A 129 0.87 -32.89 -47.51
CA ASP A 129 1.74 -34.06 -47.32
C ASP A 129 0.99 -35.03 -46.41
N ALA A 130 0.04 -35.74 -47.02
CA ALA A 130 -0.48 -36.97 -46.47
C ALA A 130 0.54 -38.08 -46.76
N PRO A 131 0.99 -38.87 -45.77
CA PRO A 131 1.67 -40.12 -46.08
C PRO A 131 0.66 -41.04 -46.77
N LYS A 132 1.03 -41.51 -47.98
CA LYS A 132 0.24 -42.47 -48.75
C LYS A 132 0.17 -43.79 -47.98
N ASP A 133 -1.04 -44.22 -47.66
CA ASP A 133 -1.32 -45.64 -47.46
C ASP A 133 -0.89 -46.41 -48.71
N LYS A 134 0.03 -47.37 -48.54
CA LYS A 134 0.18 -48.49 -49.45
C LYS A 134 -0.18 -49.76 -48.68
N LYS A 135 -1.31 -50.35 -49.08
CA LYS A 135 -1.69 -51.73 -48.77
C LYS A 135 -0.84 -52.72 -49.56
N GLU A 136 -0.56 -53.84 -48.89
CA GLU A 136 -0.55 -55.24 -49.33
C GLU A 136 0.37 -55.75 -50.47
N ASN A 137 1.13 -56.78 -50.09
CA ASN A 137 1.39 -58.08 -50.75
C ASN A 137 2.88 -58.39 -50.93
N GLU A 138 3.41 -59.38 -50.18
CA GLU A 138 3.67 -60.75 -50.66
C GLU A 138 4.07 -61.66 -49.48
#